data_AF-A0A2W6RGE7-F1
#
_entry.id   AF-A0A2W6RGE7-F1
#
_cell.length_a   1.000
_cell.length_b   1.000
_cell.length_c   1.000
_cell.angle_alpha   90.00
_cell.angle_beta   90.00
_cell.angle_gamma   90.00
#
_symmetry.space_group_name_H-M   'P 1'
#
loop_
_entity.id
_entity.type
_entity.pdbx_description
1 polymer ?
#
loop_
_entity_poly.entity_id
_entity_poly.type
_entity_poly.pdbx_seq_one_letter_code
_entity_poly.pdbx_strand_id
1 'polypeptide(L)'
;MLRNGGDALRGWADARCLIPADGFYEFTDAEPGQKRKTKWRFTMTGKDWFWIAGIVKDGAWAMLTTEPGSDIAPYHDRQIVVLDQARGVGWLDLRRPQRELLVSSPAGRFNVEKAFP
;
A
#
# COMPACT_ATOMS: atom_id res chain seq x y z
N MET A 1 -8.23 7.09 -6.26
CA MET A 1 -7.04 6.76 -5.44
C MET A 1 -6.30 8.05 -5.14
N LEU A 2 -6.26 8.45 -3.86
CA LEU A 2 -5.85 9.79 -3.42
C LEU A 2 -4.32 9.87 -3.36
N ARG A 3 -3.73 10.89 -3.98
CA ARG A 3 -2.29 11.20 -3.90
C ARG A 3 -2.01 11.95 -2.59
N ASN A 4 -0.92 11.61 -1.92
CA ASN A 4 -0.45 12.34 -0.73
C ASN A 4 0.04 13.75 -1.11
N GLY A 5 -0.87 14.72 -1.07
CA GLY A 5 -0.52 16.12 -0.84
C GLY A 5 -0.68 16.41 0.65
N GLY A 6 0.33 17.02 1.28
CA GLY A 6 0.30 17.40 2.69
C GLY A 6 -1.00 18.13 3.06
N ASP A 7 -1.56 17.76 4.22
CA ASP A 7 -2.77 18.30 4.84
C ASP A 7 -4.14 17.92 4.21
N ALA A 8 -4.18 17.17 3.10
CA ALA A 8 -5.44 16.80 2.44
C ALA A 8 -6.37 15.91 3.30
N LEU A 9 -5.85 15.21 4.31
CA LEU A 9 -6.62 14.32 5.19
C LEU A 9 -6.91 14.94 6.57
N ARG A 10 -6.64 16.24 6.77
CA ARG A 10 -6.86 16.90 8.07
C ARG A 10 -8.32 16.81 8.55
N GLY A 11 -9.28 16.88 7.62
CA GLY A 11 -10.72 16.72 7.89
C GLY A 11 -11.23 15.27 7.87
N TRP A 12 -10.34 14.28 7.77
CA TRP A 12 -10.69 12.86 7.60
C TRP A 12 -10.24 12.00 8.79
N ALA A 13 -10.07 12.61 9.97
CA ALA A 13 -9.64 11.90 11.18
C ALA A 13 -10.57 10.73 11.54
N ASP A 14 -11.87 10.96 11.56
CA ASP A 14 -12.88 9.95 11.92
C ASP A 14 -13.16 8.94 10.80
N ALA A 15 -12.58 9.18 9.62
CA ALA A 15 -12.75 8.34 8.44
C ALA A 15 -11.58 7.37 8.25
N ARG A 16 -10.56 7.33 9.13
CA ARG A 16 -9.40 6.46 8.95
C ARG A 16 -9.75 5.00 9.20
N CYS A 17 -9.27 4.11 8.34
CA CYS A 17 -9.39 2.66 8.53
C CYS A 17 -8.07 1.93 8.25
N LEU A 18 -7.98 0.69 8.73
CA LEU A 18 -6.91 -0.24 8.40
C LEU A 18 -7.50 -1.43 7.65
N ILE A 19 -6.88 -1.80 6.54
CA ILE A 19 -7.28 -2.94 5.71
C ILE A 19 -6.24 -4.04 5.91
N PRO A 20 -6.59 -5.20 6.48
CA PRO A 20 -5.65 -6.30 6.65
C PRO A 20 -5.36 -6.98 5.31
N ALA A 21 -4.10 -7.33 5.06
CA ALA A 21 -3.68 -8.08 3.89
C ALA A 21 -2.45 -8.96 4.21
N ASP A 22 -2.36 -10.12 3.57
CA ASP A 22 -1.17 -10.98 3.56
C ASP A 22 -0.24 -10.68 2.36
N GLY A 23 -0.77 -9.99 1.35
CA GLY A 23 -0.06 -9.53 0.18
C GLY A 23 -0.95 -8.70 -0.74
N PHE A 24 -0.35 -8.17 -1.79
CA PHE A 24 -1.06 -7.48 -2.87
C PHE A 24 -0.42 -7.84 -4.20
N TYR A 25 -1.07 -7.41 -5.29
CA TYR A 25 -0.60 -7.71 -6.63
C TYR A 25 -0.44 -6.45 -7.46
N GLU A 26 0.63 -6.42 -8.24
CA GLU A 26 0.81 -5.46 -9.33
C GLU A 26 1.06 -6.18 -10.65
N PHE A 27 0.87 -5.47 -11.75
CA PHE A 27 0.89 -6.04 -13.08
C PHE A 27 1.79 -5.24 -14.03
N THR A 28 2.77 -5.92 -14.61
CA THR A 28 3.56 -5.37 -15.73
C THR A 28 2.98 -5.83 -17.06
N ASP A 29 3.56 -5.36 -18.15
CA ASP A 29 3.21 -5.84 -19.48
C ASP A 29 3.39 -7.36 -19.62
N ALA A 30 2.68 -7.90 -20.61
CA ALA A 30 2.78 -9.31 -20.95
C ALA A 30 4.20 -9.62 -21.43
N GLU A 31 4.77 -10.71 -20.93
CA GLU A 31 6.02 -11.24 -21.48
C GLU A 31 5.82 -11.74 -22.94
N PRO A 32 6.90 -11.83 -23.74
CA PRO A 32 6.84 -12.35 -25.09
C PRO A 32 6.13 -13.72 -25.17
N GLY A 33 5.16 -13.82 -26.07
CA GLY A 33 4.35 -15.04 -26.25
C GLY A 33 3.17 -15.17 -25.29
N GLN A 34 3.00 -14.27 -24.32
CA GLN A 34 1.86 -14.26 -23.40
C GLN A 34 0.80 -13.24 -23.83
N LYS A 35 -0.48 -13.60 -23.63
CA LYS A 35 -1.63 -12.72 -23.90
C LYS A 35 -2.03 -11.86 -22.69
N ARG A 36 -1.69 -12.30 -21.48
CA ARG A 36 -2.08 -11.65 -20.22
C ARG A 36 -0.90 -10.91 -19.63
N LYS A 37 -1.20 -9.82 -18.92
CA LYS A 37 -0.22 -9.08 -18.10
C LYS A 37 0.48 -10.03 -17.12
N THR A 38 1.76 -9.76 -16.88
CA THR A 38 2.52 -10.52 -15.89
C THR A 38 2.11 -10.06 -14.49
N LYS A 39 1.65 -11.00 -13.67
CA LYS A 39 1.14 -10.74 -12.33
C LYS A 39 2.25 -10.98 -11.31
N TRP A 40 2.43 -10.04 -10.39
CA TRP A 40 3.45 -10.09 -9.35
C TRP A 40 2.79 -10.02 -7.98
N ARG A 41 3.13 -10.95 -7.09
CA ARG A 41 2.70 -10.94 -5.68
C ARG A 41 3.77 -10.27 -4.83
N PHE A 42 3.33 -9.36 -3.99
CA PHE A 42 4.16 -8.70 -2.98
C PHE A 42 3.70 -9.16 -1.60
N THR A 43 4.63 -9.62 -0.78
CA THR A 43 4.42 -9.93 0.65
C THR A 43 5.41 -9.13 1.49
N MET A 44 5.08 -8.83 2.75
CA MET A 44 5.97 -8.06 3.61
C MET A 44 7.08 -8.96 4.17
N THR A 45 8.34 -8.56 4.00
CA THR A 45 9.48 -9.35 4.49
C THR A 45 9.42 -9.54 6.01
N GLY A 46 9.50 -10.81 6.45
CA GLY A 46 9.48 -11.19 7.86
C GLY A 46 8.13 -11.04 8.57
N LYS A 47 7.03 -10.89 7.82
CA LYS A 47 5.67 -10.75 8.37
C LYS A 47 4.67 -11.54 7.53
N ASP A 48 3.80 -12.30 8.19
CA ASP A 48 2.74 -13.06 7.50
C ASP A 48 1.61 -12.16 6.99
N TRP A 49 1.45 -10.97 7.57
CA TRP A 49 0.42 -10.00 7.19
C TRP A 49 0.77 -8.58 7.68
N PHE A 50 0.12 -7.59 7.08
CA PHE A 50 0.31 -6.17 7.36
C PHE A 50 -0.99 -5.38 7.17
N TRP A 51 -0.94 -4.09 7.51
CA TRP A 51 -2.04 -3.16 7.28
C TRP A 51 -1.82 -2.33 6.03
N ILE A 52 -2.89 -2.03 5.31
CA ILE A 52 -2.93 -0.97 4.30
C ILE A 52 -3.69 0.21 4.90
N ALA A 53 -3.10 1.41 4.86
CA ALA A 53 -3.76 2.62 5.34
C ALA A 53 -4.88 3.01 4.37
N GLY A 54 -6.08 3.22 4.92
CA GLY A 54 -7.25 3.59 4.14
C GLY A 54 -8.10 4.65 4.81
N ILE A 55 -9.14 5.05 4.07
CA ILE A 55 -10.27 5.82 4.58
C ILE A 55 -11.59 5.10 4.28
N VAL A 56 -12.60 5.31 5.12
CA VAL A 56 -13.96 4.80 5.01
C VAL A 56 -14.96 5.93 5.24
N LYS A 57 -15.95 6.06 4.36
CA LYS A 57 -17.03 7.04 4.46
C LYS A 57 -18.23 6.57 3.64
N ASP A 58 -19.44 6.79 4.15
CA ASP A 58 -20.71 6.56 3.44
C ASP A 58 -20.82 5.13 2.84
N GLY A 59 -20.39 4.12 3.60
CA GLY A 59 -20.44 2.71 3.18
C GLY A 59 -19.38 2.28 2.15
N ALA A 60 -18.47 3.17 1.78
CA ALA A 60 -17.36 2.90 0.86
C ALA A 60 -16.00 3.13 1.53
N TRP A 61 -14.95 2.51 0.98
CA TRP A 61 -13.59 2.68 1.46
C TRP A 61 -12.59 2.81 0.31
N ALA A 62 -11.43 3.38 0.61
CA ALA A 62 -10.34 3.55 -0.35
C ALA A 62 -8.98 3.35 0.32
N MET A 63 -8.05 2.72 -0.40
CA MET A 63 -6.63 2.67 -0.03
C MET A 63 -5.95 4.00 -0.33
N LEU A 64 -5.06 4.42 0.57
CA LEU A 64 -4.18 5.55 0.36
C LEU A 64 -2.93 5.12 -0.42
N THR A 65 -2.45 6.02 -1.29
CA THR A 65 -1.23 5.80 -2.07
C THR A 65 -0.22 6.91 -1.94
N THR A 66 1.01 6.53 -2.22
CA THR A 66 2.16 7.40 -2.38
C THR A 66 2.90 7.08 -3.69
N GLU A 67 3.93 7.86 -3.99
CA GLU A 67 4.93 7.50 -5.00
C GLU A 67 5.56 6.13 -4.66
N PRO A 68 6.02 5.35 -5.64
CA PRO A 68 6.51 4.01 -5.39
C PRO A 68 7.86 4.02 -4.66
N GLY A 69 8.04 3.09 -3.71
CA GLY A 69 9.36 2.73 -3.20
C GLY A 69 10.17 1.93 -4.23
N SER A 70 11.46 1.70 -3.96
CA SER A 70 12.36 1.00 -4.88
C SER A 70 11.88 -0.39 -5.29
N ASP A 71 11.21 -1.10 -4.38
CA ASP A 71 10.71 -2.46 -4.62
C ASP A 71 9.48 -2.46 -5.55
N ILE A 72 8.73 -1.34 -5.64
CA ILE A 72 7.48 -1.22 -6.41
C ILE A 72 7.69 -0.49 -7.73
N ALA A 73 8.62 0.47 -7.78
CA ALA A 73 8.85 1.32 -8.96
C ALA A 73 9.08 0.54 -10.27
N PRO A 74 9.70 -0.66 -10.29
CA PRO A 74 9.81 -1.46 -11.52
C PRO A 74 8.47 -2.02 -12.03
N TYR A 75 7.44 -2.06 -11.18
CA TYR A 75 6.19 -2.77 -11.44
C TYR A 75 4.98 -1.82 -11.58
N HIS A 76 4.98 -0.69 -10.87
CA HIS A 76 3.86 0.24 -10.86
C HIS A 76 4.29 1.67 -10.48
N ASP A 77 3.57 2.68 -10.97
CA ASP A 77 3.85 4.10 -10.78
C ASP A 77 3.38 4.67 -9.42
N ARG A 78 2.81 3.82 -8.58
CA ARG A 78 2.24 4.16 -7.28
C ARG A 78 2.32 2.97 -6.35
N GLN A 79 2.40 3.26 -5.07
CA GLN A 79 2.43 2.26 -4.02
C GLN A 79 1.31 2.50 -3.01
N ILE A 80 0.61 1.44 -2.63
CA ILE A 80 -0.27 1.45 -1.45
C ILE A 80 0.54 1.71 -0.17
N VAL A 81 0.01 2.53 0.73
CA VAL A 81 0.68 2.80 2.01
C VAL A 81 0.53 1.57 2.92
N VAL A 82 1.61 0.80 3.06
CA VAL A 82 1.67 -0.36 3.95
C VAL A 82 2.27 0.02 5.30
N LEU A 83 1.67 -0.49 6.37
CA LEU A 83 2.10 -0.30 7.75
C LEU A 83 2.28 -1.67 8.39
N ASP A 84 3.37 -1.86 9.13
CA ASP A 84 3.48 -3.01 10.01
C ASP A 84 2.43 -2.94 11.12
N GLN A 85 2.25 -4.05 11.83
CA GLN A 85 1.24 -4.20 12.88
C GLN A 85 1.35 -3.13 13.98
N ALA A 86 2.58 -2.77 14.38
CA ALA A 86 2.82 -1.80 15.45
C ALA A 86 2.53 -0.36 15.00
N ARG A 87 2.79 -0.05 13.72
CA ARG A 87 2.55 1.27 13.13
C ARG A 87 1.09 1.49 12.73
N GLY A 88 0.37 0.44 12.39
CA GLY A 88 -1.04 0.52 11.98
C GLY A 88 -1.92 1.26 12.98
N VAL A 89 -1.79 0.96 14.28
CA VAL A 89 -2.61 1.60 15.32
C VAL A 89 -2.41 3.13 15.33
N GLY A 90 -1.18 3.59 15.10
CA GLY A 90 -0.83 5.01 15.00
C GLY A 90 -1.55 5.77 13.86
N TRP A 91 -2.05 5.06 12.85
CA TRP A 91 -2.90 5.64 11.81
C TRP A 91 -4.28 6.01 12.36
N LEU A 92 -4.87 5.13 13.18
CA LEU A 92 -6.24 5.27 13.70
C LEU A 92 -6.33 6.30 14.82
N ASP A 93 -5.39 6.29 15.76
CA ASP A 93 -5.45 7.09 16.99
C ASP A 93 -4.79 8.49 16.88
N LEU A 94 -4.30 8.85 15.69
CA LEU A 94 -3.66 10.12 15.39
C LEU A 94 -2.37 10.40 16.19
N ARG A 95 -1.80 9.40 16.90
CA ARG A 95 -0.59 9.59 17.74
C ARG A 95 0.68 9.81 16.93
N ARG A 96 0.65 9.60 15.60
CA ARG A 96 1.77 9.86 14.70
C ARG A 96 1.38 10.85 13.60
N PRO A 97 2.26 11.81 13.26
CA PRO A 97 2.03 12.71 12.13
C PRO A 97 1.81 11.94 10.82
N GLN A 98 0.84 12.39 10.02
CA GLN A 98 0.52 11.78 8.72
C GLN A 98 1.76 11.63 7.82
N ARG A 99 2.63 12.65 7.81
CA ARG A 99 3.89 12.67 7.03
C ARG A 99 4.87 11.55 7.40
N GLU A 100 4.75 10.94 8.58
CA GLU A 100 5.60 9.82 9.00
C GLU A 100 4.99 8.46 8.62
N LEU A 101 3.67 8.41 8.44
CA LEU A 101 2.95 7.18 8.14
C LEU A 101 2.75 7.00 6.63
N LEU A 102 2.41 8.06 5.93
CA LEU A 102 2.02 8.03 4.53
C LEU A 102 3.22 8.25 3.60
N VAL A 103 4.20 7.36 3.74
CA VAL A 103 5.45 7.37 2.98
C VAL A 103 5.61 6.09 2.18
N SER A 104 6.43 6.13 1.13
CA SER A 104 6.81 4.93 0.39
C SER A 104 7.60 3.97 1.28
N SER A 105 7.58 2.68 0.93
CA SER A 105 8.35 1.70 1.69
C SER A 105 9.85 1.82 1.37
N PRO A 106 10.73 1.60 2.37
CA PRO A 106 12.15 1.48 2.13
C PRO A 106 12.46 0.22 1.30
N ALA A 107 13.66 0.17 0.72
CA ALA A 107 14.14 -1.00 0.00
C ALA A 107 14.14 -2.26 0.88
N GLY A 108 13.83 -3.41 0.27
CA GLY A 108 13.77 -4.70 0.95
C GLY A 108 12.57 -4.83 1.89
N ARG A 109 11.52 -4.02 1.71
CA ARG A 109 10.28 -4.15 2.46
C ARG A 109 9.46 -5.34 1.96
N PHE A 110 9.54 -5.62 0.67
CA PHE A 110 8.71 -6.63 0.04
C PHE A 110 9.52 -7.78 -0.54
N ASN A 111 9.04 -9.00 -0.31
CA ASN A 111 9.38 -10.13 -1.15
C ASN A 111 8.48 -10.07 -2.39
N VAL A 112 9.08 -10.26 -3.57
CA VAL A 112 8.38 -10.14 -4.86
C VAL A 112 8.47 -11.46 -5.60
N GLU A 113 7.31 -12.01 -5.98
CA GLU A 113 7.22 -13.29 -6.66
C GLU A 113 6.33 -13.14 -7.90
N LYS A 114 6.74 -13.75 -9.02
CA LYS A 114 5.88 -13.85 -10.18
C LYS A 114 4.75 -14.84 -9.86
N ALA A 115 3.51 -14.36 -9.86
CA ALA A 115 2.34 -15.18 -9.64
C ALA A 115 1.85 -15.73 -10.98
N PHE A 116 1.97 -17.04 -11.16
CA PHE A 116 1.36 -17.71 -12.30
C PHE A 116 -0.15 -17.88 -12.06
N PRO A 117 -0.99 -17.74 -13.10
CA PRO A 117 -2.41 -18.12 -13.05
C PRO A 117 -2.60 -19.58 -12.66
#